data_AF-A0A3N4JHY9-F1
#
_entry.id   AF-A0A3N4JHY9-F1
#
_cell.length_a   1.000
_cell.length_b   1.000
_cell.length_c   1.000
_cell.angle_alpha   90.00
_cell.angle_beta   90.00
_cell.angle_gamma   90.00
#
_symmetry.space_group_name_H-M   'P 1'
#
loop_
_entity.id
_entity.type
_entity.pdbx_description
1 polymer ?
#
loop_
_entity_poly.entity_id
_entity_poly.type
_entity_poly.pdbx_seq_one_letter_code
_entity_poly.pdbx_strand_id
1 'polypeptide(L)'
;MIHAVIKQGKEITPRQRAAIVTLWSLPKPLTFQKIKELTGIPISTANDIWLHAIDNAWRNRLADGGDLEEPLSLLELVDSKCLDPDTRSGRLEALTEDEKDCLITTIKRDFKTQRMKLIDLHRETGLSHVGDGTVHRTLVS
;
A
#
# COMPACT_ATOMS: atom_id res chain seq x y z
N MET A 1 -0.09 6.36 29.35
CA MET A 1 0.08 6.22 27.88
C MET A 1 -1.30 6.04 27.28
N ILE A 2 -1.82 7.05 26.58
CA ILE A 2 -3.19 7.03 26.05
C ILE A 2 -3.11 6.45 24.63
N HIS A 3 -3.61 5.23 24.43
CA HIS A 3 -3.72 4.67 23.09
C HIS A 3 -4.82 5.42 22.34
N ALA A 4 -4.44 6.27 21.39
CA ALA A 4 -5.39 6.87 20.45
C ALA A 4 -6.02 5.75 19.63
N VAL A 5 -7.29 5.46 19.88
CA VAL A 5 -8.09 4.56 19.04
C VAL A 5 -8.25 5.25 17.69
N ILE A 6 -7.43 4.87 16.72
CA ILE A 6 -7.58 5.31 15.33
C ILE A 6 -8.90 4.70 14.83
N LYS A 7 -9.96 5.49 14.80
CA LYS A 7 -11.21 5.09 14.14
C LYS A 7 -10.90 5.01 12.64
N GLN A 8 -10.66 3.80 12.13
CA GLN A 8 -10.61 3.58 10.69
C GLN A 8 -11.97 4.00 10.10
N GLY A 9 -11.94 4.91 9.13
CA GLY A 9 -13.12 5.26 8.36
C GLY A 9 -13.64 4.04 7.59
N LYS A 10 -14.92 4.08 7.20
CA LYS A 10 -15.52 3.02 6.37
C LYS A 10 -14.70 2.85 5.09
N GLU A 11 -14.23 1.63 4.85
CA GLU A 11 -13.49 1.31 3.64
C GLU A 11 -14.37 1.50 2.39
N ILE A 12 -13.82 2.16 1.37
CA ILE A 12 -14.51 2.37 0.10
C ILE A 12 -14.11 1.25 -0.85
N THR A 13 -15.10 0.43 -1.20
CA THR A 13 -14.91 -0.75 -2.05
C THR A 13 -14.49 -0.36 -3.47
N PRO A 14 -13.78 -1.24 -4.21
CA PRO A 14 -13.44 -1.00 -5.62
C PRO A 14 -14.66 -0.66 -6.49
N ARG A 15 -15.81 -1.29 -6.22
CA ARG A 15 -17.08 -0.98 -6.92
C ARG A 15 -17.56 0.44 -6.66
N GLN A 16 -17.43 0.93 -5.43
CA GLN A 16 -17.78 2.32 -5.11
C GLN A 16 -16.83 3.31 -5.76
N ARG A 17 -15.53 2.99 -5.83
CA ARG A 17 -14.54 3.80 -6.55
C ARG A 17 -14.87 3.88 -8.05
N ALA A 18 -15.14 2.73 -8.67
CA ALA A 18 -15.56 2.66 -10.07
C ALA A 18 -16.83 3.48 -10.34
N ALA A 19 -17.82 3.42 -9.42
CA ALA A 19 -19.03 4.21 -9.53
C ALA A 19 -18.76 5.72 -9.48
N ILE A 20 -17.88 6.18 -8.58
CA ILE A 20 -17.47 7.59 -8.52
C ILE A 20 -16.84 8.05 -9.84
N VAL A 21 -15.85 7.30 -10.32
CA VAL A 21 -15.14 7.59 -11.58
C VAL A 21 -16.13 7.65 -12.74
N THR A 22 -17.01 6.65 -12.85
CA THR A 22 -18.01 6.58 -13.93
C THR A 22 -18.97 7.76 -13.90
N LEU A 23 -19.51 8.12 -12.72
CA LEU A 23 -20.45 9.24 -12.59
C LEU A 23 -19.82 10.59 -12.93
N TRP A 24 -18.52 10.74 -12.69
CA TRP A 24 -17.76 11.94 -13.02
C TRP A 24 -17.33 12.00 -14.49
N SER A 25 -17.18 10.86 -15.16
CA SER A 25 -16.80 10.76 -16.58
C SER A 25 -17.97 10.69 -17.57
N LEU A 26 -19.22 10.79 -17.11
CA LEU A 26 -20.37 10.80 -18.01
C LEU A 26 -20.30 11.96 -19.01
N PRO A 27 -20.92 11.85 -20.20
CA PRO A 27 -21.04 12.97 -21.15
C PRO A 27 -21.63 14.25 -20.52
N LYS A 28 -22.48 14.06 -19.50
CA LYS A 28 -22.92 15.10 -18.59
C LYS A 28 -22.45 14.74 -17.17
N PRO A 29 -21.26 15.21 -16.74
CA PRO A 29 -20.70 14.87 -15.44
C PRO A 29 -21.62 15.28 -14.29
N LEU A 30 -21.79 14.40 -13.30
CA LEU A 30 -22.42 14.80 -12.05
C LEU A 30 -21.44 15.61 -11.21
N THR A 31 -21.93 16.61 -10.48
CA THR A 31 -21.09 17.33 -9.51
C THR A 31 -20.71 16.42 -8.33
N PHE A 32 -19.60 16.69 -7.63
CA PHE A 32 -19.19 15.86 -6.49
C PHE A 32 -20.21 15.98 -5.35
N GLN A 33 -20.91 17.11 -5.28
CA GLN A 33 -22.07 17.30 -4.43
C GLN A 33 -23.17 16.27 -4.74
N LYS A 34 -23.50 16.07 -6.02
CA LYS A 34 -24.50 15.08 -6.44
C LYS A 34 -24.01 13.64 -6.23
N ILE A 35 -22.72 13.38 -6.47
CA ILE A 35 -22.11 12.07 -6.20
C ILE A 35 -22.17 11.76 -4.70
N LYS A 36 -21.90 12.73 -3.83
CA LYS A 36 -22.05 12.58 -2.37
C LYS A 36 -23.49 12.23 -2.00
N GLU A 37 -24.48 12.92 -2.58
CA GLU A 37 -25.90 12.63 -2.33
C GLU A 37 -26.28 11.19 -2.73
N LEU A 38 -25.72 10.66 -3.83
CA LEU A 38 -26.04 9.32 -4.33
C LEU A 38 -25.27 8.19 -3.63
N THR A 39 -24.02 8.45 -3.24
CA THR A 39 -23.10 7.40 -2.74
C THR A 39 -22.86 7.46 -1.23
N GLY A 40 -23.17 8.59 -0.59
CA GLY A 40 -22.83 8.90 0.79
C GLY A 40 -21.34 9.15 1.02
N ILE A 41 -20.51 9.16 -0.03
CA ILE A 41 -19.05 9.36 0.07
C ILE A 41 -18.74 10.85 0.18
N PRO A 42 -17.88 11.29 1.12
CA PRO A 42 -17.49 12.68 1.23
C PRO A 42 -16.89 13.22 -0.08
N ILE A 43 -17.16 14.50 -0.37
CA ILE A 43 -16.68 15.17 -1.59
C ILE A 43 -15.16 15.08 -1.72
N SER A 44 -14.42 15.33 -0.64
CA SER A 44 -12.96 15.23 -0.63
C SER A 44 -12.51 13.83 -1.03
N THR A 45 -13.11 12.79 -0.44
CA THR A 45 -12.76 11.41 -0.76
C THR A 45 -13.12 11.02 -2.18
N ALA A 46 -14.25 11.48 -2.71
CA ALA A 46 -14.62 11.25 -4.11
C ALA A 46 -13.64 11.95 -5.07
N ASN A 47 -13.21 13.16 -4.74
CA ASN A 47 -12.20 13.90 -5.51
C ASN A 47 -10.83 13.21 -5.47
N ASP A 48 -10.39 12.73 -4.29
CA ASP A 48 -9.13 12.01 -4.15
C ASP A 48 -9.14 10.71 -4.97
N ILE A 49 -10.24 9.97 -4.94
CA ILE A 49 -10.43 8.76 -5.77
C ILE A 49 -10.32 9.09 -7.25
N TRP A 50 -10.94 10.18 -7.70
CA TRP A 50 -10.88 10.63 -9.09
C TRP A 50 -9.45 11.00 -9.52
N LEU A 51 -8.75 11.81 -8.72
CA LEU A 51 -7.37 12.22 -9.00
C LEU A 51 -6.43 11.02 -9.04
N HIS A 52 -6.57 10.10 -8.09
CA HIS A 52 -5.75 8.87 -8.08
C HIS A 52 -6.01 7.99 -9.30
N ALA A 53 -7.27 7.85 -9.75
CA ALA A 53 -7.59 7.09 -10.94
C ALA A 53 -6.94 7.69 -12.19
N ILE A 54 -6.93 9.02 -12.33
CA ILE A 54 -6.23 9.73 -13.41
C ILE A 54 -4.73 9.45 -13.33
N ASP A 55 -4.11 9.70 -12.18
CA ASP A 55 -2.66 9.53 -12.00
C ASP A 55 -2.21 8.11 -12.31
N ASN A 56 -2.96 7.11 -11.83
CA ASN A 56 -2.65 5.70 -12.06
C ASN A 56 -2.83 5.32 -13.53
N ALA A 57 -3.88 5.81 -14.19
CA ALA A 57 -4.09 5.54 -15.61
C ALA A 57 -2.94 6.13 -16.46
N TRP A 58 -2.48 7.34 -16.15
CA TRP A 58 -1.31 7.92 -16.82
C TRP A 58 -0.02 7.14 -16.55
N ARG A 59 0.21 6.71 -15.30
CA ARG A 59 1.39 5.88 -14.96
C ARG A 59 1.37 4.55 -15.70
N ASN A 60 0.21 3.89 -15.77
CA ASN A 60 0.06 2.62 -16.47
C ASN A 60 0.31 2.81 -17.97
N ARG A 61 -0.23 3.87 -18.57
CA ARG A 61 0.01 4.18 -19.99
C ARG A 61 1.48 4.48 -20.29
N LEU A 62 2.15 5.25 -19.43
CA LEU A 62 3.59 5.49 -19.53
C LEU A 62 4.41 4.20 -19.46
N ALA A 63 4.05 3.29 -18.55
CA ALA A 63 4.71 1.99 -18.42
C ALA A 63 4.51 1.11 -19.65
N ASP A 64 3.34 1.20 -20.30
CA ASP A 64 3.00 0.46 -21.51
C ASP A 64 3.54 1.13 -22.80
N GLY A 65 4.25 2.27 -22.68
CA GLY A 65 4.81 3.01 -23.81
C GLY A 65 3.79 3.74 -24.67
N GLY A 66 2.61 4.05 -24.10
CA GLY A 66 1.52 4.73 -24.79
C GLY A 66 1.71 6.25 -24.94
N ASP A 67 0.91 6.84 -25.83
CA ASP A 67 0.94 8.27 -26.14
C ASP A 67 0.21 9.10 -25.07
N LEU A 68 0.83 10.20 -24.63
CA LEU A 68 0.30 11.11 -23.61
C LEU A 68 -0.60 12.20 -24.20
N GLU A 69 -0.63 12.35 -25.52
CA GLU A 69 -1.43 13.36 -26.20
C GLU A 69 -2.90 12.96 -26.30
N GLU A 70 -3.21 11.65 -26.22
CA GLU A 70 -4.59 11.16 -26.26
C GLU A 70 -5.28 11.26 -24.88
N PRO A 71 -6.53 11.72 -24.79
CA PRO A 71 -7.25 11.75 -23.53
C PRO A 71 -7.44 10.34 -22.96
N LEU A 72 -7.41 10.22 -21.62
CA LEU A 72 -7.72 8.97 -20.94
C LEU A 72 -9.17 8.54 -21.23
N SER A 73 -9.34 7.29 -21.65
CA SER A 73 -10.64 6.68 -21.83
C SER A 73 -11.26 6.30 -20.47
N LEU A 74 -12.60 6.23 -20.43
CA LEU A 74 -13.30 5.75 -19.24
C LEU A 74 -12.86 4.33 -18.86
N LEU A 75 -12.59 3.47 -19.85
CA LEU A 75 -12.14 2.10 -19.62
C LEU A 75 -10.80 2.06 -18.88
N GLU A 76 -9.85 2.93 -19.25
CA GLU A 76 -8.58 3.06 -18.55
C GLU A 76 -8.77 3.56 -17.11
N LEU A 77 -9.69 4.50 -16.89
CA LEU A 77 -9.95 5.06 -15.57
C LEU A 77 -10.64 4.07 -14.61
N VAL A 78 -11.50 3.17 -15.12
CA VAL A 78 -12.18 2.16 -14.29
C VAL A 78 -11.46 0.83 -14.24
N ASP A 79 -10.30 0.71 -14.89
CA ASP A 79 -9.48 -0.49 -14.78
C ASP A 79 -9.10 -0.74 -13.33
N SER A 80 -9.10 -2.02 -12.94
CA SER A 80 -8.79 -2.43 -11.57
C SER A 80 -7.45 -1.89 -11.08
N LYS A 81 -6.43 -1.81 -11.94
CA LYS A 81 -5.09 -1.28 -11.61
C LYS A 81 -5.11 0.22 -11.31
N CYS A 82 -6.09 0.94 -11.82
CA CYS A 82 -6.22 2.39 -11.62
C CYS A 82 -7.02 2.74 -10.37
N LEU A 83 -7.95 1.85 -9.98
CA LEU A 83 -8.86 2.05 -8.85
C LEU A 83 -8.33 1.50 -7.52
N ASP A 84 -7.44 0.50 -7.57
CA ASP A 84 -6.89 -0.09 -6.37
C ASP A 84 -6.05 0.98 -5.64
N PRO A 85 -6.32 1.27 -4.36
CA PRO A 85 -5.29 1.92 -3.56
C PRO A 85 -4.08 1.00 -3.61
N ASP A 86 -2.94 1.49 -4.13
CA ASP A 86 -1.65 0.85 -3.91
C ASP A 86 -1.66 0.25 -2.51
N THR A 87 -1.44 -1.07 -2.42
CA THR A 87 -1.39 -1.84 -1.17
C THR A 87 -0.72 -0.93 -0.16
N ARG A 88 -1.51 -0.34 0.77
CA ARG A 88 -1.05 0.81 1.57
C ARG A 88 0.37 0.52 1.95
N SER A 89 1.32 1.31 1.42
CA SER A 89 2.75 1.06 1.62
C SER A 89 2.90 0.70 3.09
N GLY A 90 3.07 -0.60 3.32
CA GLY A 90 3.03 -1.14 4.65
C GLY A 90 4.18 -0.48 5.39
N ARG A 91 4.10 -0.49 6.73
CA ARG A 91 5.25 -0.18 7.57
C ARG A 91 6.49 -0.82 6.92
N LEU A 92 7.45 0.02 6.51
CA LEU A 92 8.72 -0.41 5.92
C LEU A 92 9.21 -1.64 6.67
N GLU A 93 9.57 -2.68 5.93
CA GLU A 93 10.11 -3.89 6.54
C GLU A 93 11.25 -3.48 7.45
N ALA A 94 11.12 -3.85 8.73
CA ALA A 94 12.09 -3.45 9.74
C ALA A 94 13.45 -4.16 9.56
N LEU A 95 13.56 -5.06 8.59
CA LEU A 95 14.76 -5.75 8.17
C LEU A 95 14.79 -5.79 6.64
N THR A 96 15.90 -5.38 6.05
CA THR A 96 16.22 -5.58 4.63
C THR A 96 16.49 -7.05 4.33
N GLU A 97 16.45 -7.45 3.05
CA GLU A 97 16.77 -8.83 2.64
C GLU A 97 18.20 -9.23 3.03
N ASP A 98 19.17 -8.31 2.87
CA ASP A 98 20.57 -8.54 3.26
C ASP A 98 20.69 -8.80 4.78
N GLU A 99 19.90 -8.09 5.59
CA GLU A 99 19.84 -8.28 7.04
C GLU A 99 19.20 -9.62 7.43
N LYS A 100 18.18 -10.08 6.68
CA LYS A 100 17.57 -11.41 6.86
C LYS A 100 18.57 -12.51 6.51
N ASP A 101 19.33 -12.36 5.43
CA ASP A 101 20.35 -13.32 5.02
C ASP A 101 21.52 -13.38 6.02
N CYS A 102 21.96 -12.22 6.52
CA CYS A 102 22.96 -12.13 7.59
C CYS A 102 22.50 -12.84 8.87
N LEU A 103 21.23 -12.67 9.25
CA LEU A 103 20.61 -13.33 10.40
C LEU A 103 20.58 -14.86 10.24
N ILE A 104 20.11 -15.34 9.08
CA ILE A 104 19.99 -16.77 8.79
C ILE A 104 21.37 -17.44 8.72
N THR A 105 22.35 -16.79 8.09
CA THR A 105 23.72 -17.31 7.99
C THR A 105 24.40 -17.41 9.35
N THR A 106 24.20 -16.41 10.21
CA THR A 106 24.70 -16.43 11.60
C THR A 106 24.10 -17.60 12.40
N ILE A 107 22.78 -17.78 12.31
CA ILE A 107 22.10 -18.90 12.98
C ILE A 107 22.56 -20.25 12.45
N LYS A 108 22.69 -20.40 11.13
CA LYS A 108 23.14 -21.65 10.49
C LYS A 108 24.58 -21.98 10.84
N ARG A 109 25.46 -20.98 10.95
CA ARG A 109 26.85 -21.14 11.42
C ARG A 109 26.87 -21.72 12.83
N ASP A 110 25.97 -21.24 13.69
CA ASP A 110 26.03 -21.48 15.14
C ASP A 110 25.08 -22.58 15.64
N PHE A 111 24.26 -23.16 14.76
CA PHE A 111 23.56 -24.43 15.03
C PHE A 111 24.54 -25.58 15.36
N LYS A 112 25.82 -25.44 14.98
CA LYS A 112 26.90 -26.35 15.35
C LYS A 112 27.52 -26.08 16.73
N THR A 113 27.41 -24.87 17.28
CA THR A 113 28.05 -24.43 18.55
C THR A 113 27.07 -24.27 19.71
N GLN A 114 25.76 -24.28 19.42
CA GLN A 114 24.65 -24.60 20.33
C GLN A 114 24.58 -23.80 21.65
N ARG A 115 24.87 -22.49 21.65
CA ARG A 115 24.50 -21.54 22.74
C ARG A 115 24.76 -20.09 22.34
N MET A 116 23.79 -19.43 21.71
CA MET A 116 23.72 -17.96 21.68
C MET A 116 22.36 -17.49 22.14
N LYS A 117 22.35 -16.47 23.01
CA LYS A 117 21.11 -15.81 23.42
C LYS A 117 20.72 -14.81 22.33
N LEU A 118 19.45 -14.43 22.28
CA LEU A 118 18.94 -13.45 21.32
C LEU A 118 19.74 -12.13 21.34
N ILE A 119 20.21 -11.71 22.52
CA ILE A 119 21.05 -10.51 22.66
C ILE A 119 22.40 -10.65 21.92
N ASP A 120 23.01 -11.84 21.98
CA ASP A 120 24.27 -12.12 21.26
C ASP A 120 24.04 -12.08 19.75
N LEU A 121 22.90 -12.62 19.33
CA LEU A 121 22.45 -12.60 17.94
C LEU A 121 22.32 -11.17 17.41
N HIS A 122 21.63 -10.29 18.12
CA HIS A 122 21.48 -8.88 17.73
C HIS A 122 22.83 -8.17 17.61
N ARG A 123 23.79 -8.52 18.48
CA ARG A 123 25.11 -7.93 18.48
C ARG A 123 25.96 -8.41 17.30
N GLU A 124 25.88 -9.69 16.96
CA GLU A 124 26.63 -10.26 15.84
C GLU A 124 26.07 -9.88 14.47
N THR A 125 24.74 -9.76 14.36
CA THR A 125 24.08 -9.43 13.08
C THR A 125 23.95 -7.93 12.84
N GLY A 126 24.35 -7.08 13.80
CA GLY A 126 24.20 -5.63 13.69
C GLY A 126 22.75 -5.13 13.84
N LEU A 127 21.83 -5.98 14.28
CA LEU A 127 20.40 -5.69 14.40
C LEU A 127 20.00 -5.02 15.72
N SER A 128 20.90 -4.26 16.33
CA SER A 128 20.65 -3.54 17.60
C SER A 128 19.55 -2.47 17.47
N HIS A 129 19.26 -2.03 16.25
CA HIS A 129 18.20 -1.07 15.93
C HIS A 129 16.81 -1.71 15.80
N VAL A 130 16.74 -3.04 15.81
CA VAL A 130 15.51 -3.81 15.62
C VAL A 130 15.08 -4.42 16.95
N GLY A 131 13.78 -4.47 17.22
CA GLY A 131 13.25 -5.10 18.44
C GLY A 131 13.16 -6.62 18.33
N ASP A 132 13.30 -7.32 19.46
CA ASP A 132 13.25 -8.79 19.58
C ASP A 132 12.09 -9.44 18.82
N GLY A 133 10.90 -8.84 18.89
CA GLY A 133 9.70 -9.37 18.22
C GLY A 133 9.78 -9.36 16.69
N THR A 134 10.58 -8.47 16.09
CA THR A 134 10.80 -8.46 14.63
C THR A 134 11.77 -9.56 14.23
N VAL A 135 12.85 -9.77 14.97
CA VAL A 135 13.78 -10.88 14.75
C VAL A 135 13.03 -12.20 14.90
N HIS A 136 12.24 -12.37 15.96
CA HIS A 136 11.47 -13.59 16.19
C HIS A 136 10.46 -13.89 15.07
N ARG A 137 9.76 -12.87 14.55
CA ARG A 137 8.85 -13.03 13.41
C ARG A 137 9.58 -13.46 12.13
N THR A 138 10.78 -12.93 11.92
CA THR A 138 11.62 -13.26 10.76
C THR A 138 12.11 -14.70 10.79
N LEU A 139 12.38 -15.24 11.99
CA LEU A 139 12.79 -16.64 12.17
C LEU A 139 11.65 -17.66 12.04
N VAL A 140 10.41 -17.21 12.18
CA VAL A 140 9.20 -18.06 12.13
C VAL A 140 8.51 -17.99 10.77
N SER A 141 8.85 -17.00 9.95
CA SER A 141 8.36 -16.83 8.58
C SER A 141 9.11 -17.71 7.59
#